data_AF-A0AAD7P8W1-F1
#
_entry.id   AF-A0AAD7P8W1-F1
#
_cell.length_a   1.000
_cell.length_b   1.000
_cell.length_c   1.000
_cell.angle_alpha   90.00
_cell.angle_beta   90.00
_cell.angle_gamma   90.00
#
_symmetry.space_group_name_H-M   'P 1'
#
loop_
_entity.id
_entity.type
_entity.pdbx_description
1 polymer ?
#
loop_
_entity_poly.entity_id
_entity_poly.type
_entity_poly.pdbx_seq_one_letter_code
_entity_poly.pdbx_strand_id
1 'polypeptide(L)'
;MAQKLQQQLKEVGSKLETPPSTKDALIKLLKQAVACLSELDQSPSASMLESMKPFLNAIVKPEFLKHQDRDVKLLVATCVCEITRITAPEAPYDDDVLKDIFQLIVGTFSGLSDTSGSSFGRRVVILETLAKYRSCVVMLDLECDDLVNEMFSTFLAVARDDHPESVLSSMEKIMVVLLEESEDVREDLLSIILSALGRNKNDINMAARRLAYECCTAVCSKT
;
A
#
# COMPACT_ATOMS: atom_id res chain seq x y z
N MET A 1 23.52 9.15 -14.62
CA MET A 1 22.11 8.97 -14.24
C MET A 1 21.93 9.02 -12.72
N ALA A 2 22.64 8.17 -11.96
CA ALA A 2 22.56 8.13 -10.49
C ALA A 2 22.77 9.47 -9.76
N GLN A 3 23.79 10.27 -10.13
CA GLN A 3 24.05 11.57 -9.49
C GLN A 3 22.92 12.60 -9.68
N LYS A 4 22.28 12.60 -10.86
CA LYS A 4 21.15 13.50 -11.13
C LYS A 4 19.95 13.14 -10.24
N LEU A 5 19.66 11.84 -10.13
CA LEU A 5 18.57 11.34 -9.30
C LEU A 5 18.81 11.62 -7.81
N GLN A 6 20.05 11.43 -7.32
CA GLN A 6 20.45 11.82 -5.96
C GLN A 6 20.16 13.29 -5.68
N GLN A 7 20.57 14.18 -6.58
CA GLN A 7 20.36 15.60 -6.40
C GLN A 7 18.89 15.99 -6.42
N GLN A 8 18.09 15.35 -7.30
CA GLN A 8 16.64 15.57 -7.35
C GLN A 8 15.94 15.12 -6.07
N LEU A 9 16.26 13.93 -5.55
CA LEU A 9 15.68 13.43 -4.30
C LEU A 9 16.04 14.32 -3.11
N LYS A 10 17.29 14.76 -3.03
CA LYS A 10 17.74 15.71 -2.01
C LYS A 10 16.98 17.03 -2.08
N GLU A 11 16.83 17.60 -3.28
CA GLU A 11 16.11 18.86 -3.50
C GLU A 11 14.62 18.73 -3.14
N VAL A 12 13.98 17.65 -3.57
CA VAL A 12 12.57 17.38 -3.26
C VAL A 12 12.37 17.19 -1.76
N GLY A 13 13.26 16.44 -1.11
CA GLY A 13 13.24 16.24 0.35
C GLY A 13 13.35 17.55 1.13
N SER A 14 14.33 18.39 0.80
CA SER A 14 14.48 19.71 1.45
C SER A 14 13.26 20.62 1.23
N LYS A 15 12.60 20.56 0.07
CA LYS A 15 11.36 21.31 -0.17
C LYS A 15 10.17 20.76 0.60
N LEU A 16 10.16 19.48 0.99
CA LEU A 16 9.12 18.92 1.85
C LEU A 16 9.34 19.23 3.33
N GLU A 17 10.57 19.51 3.76
CA GLU A 17 10.82 20.02 5.12
C GLU A 17 10.20 21.40 5.34
N THR A 18 10.09 22.19 4.26
CA THR A 18 9.43 23.50 4.22
C THR A 18 8.36 23.51 3.12
N PRO A 19 7.24 22.79 3.33
CA PRO A 19 6.31 22.47 2.25
C PRO A 19 5.74 23.72 1.57
N PRO A 20 5.47 23.65 0.26
CA PRO A 20 4.79 24.72 -0.45
C PRO A 20 3.44 25.05 0.21
N SER A 21 3.13 26.35 0.32
CA SER A 21 1.88 26.82 0.93
C SER A 21 0.63 26.55 0.09
N THR A 22 0.80 26.30 -1.22
CA THR A 22 -0.32 26.01 -2.13
C THR A 22 -0.42 24.53 -2.44
N LYS A 23 -1.66 24.04 -2.48
CA LYS A 23 -1.95 22.63 -2.81
C LYS A 23 -1.33 22.21 -4.14
N ASP A 24 -1.49 23.02 -5.20
CA ASP A 24 -1.02 22.65 -6.53
C ASP A 24 0.51 22.52 -6.60
N ALA A 25 1.23 23.39 -5.87
CA ALA A 25 2.67 23.30 -5.76
C ALA A 25 3.11 22.04 -4.97
N LEU A 26 2.40 21.71 -3.89
CA LEU A 26 2.65 20.48 -3.14
C LEU A 26 2.38 19.22 -3.99
N ILE A 27 1.27 19.18 -4.72
CA ILE A 27 0.95 18.08 -5.64
C ILE A 27 2.04 17.94 -6.71
N LYS A 28 2.52 19.04 -7.28
CA LYS A 28 3.60 19.02 -8.26
C LYS A 28 4.89 18.44 -7.67
N LEU A 29 5.24 18.85 -6.44
CA LEU A 29 6.41 18.36 -5.73
C LEU A 29 6.32 16.86 -5.43
N LEU A 30 5.17 16.39 -4.94
CA LEU A 30 4.94 14.97 -4.66
C LEU A 30 4.92 14.12 -5.93
N LYS A 31 4.38 14.62 -7.05
CA LYS A 31 4.48 13.93 -8.35
C LYS A 31 5.93 13.78 -8.80
N GLN A 32 6.75 14.80 -8.59
CA GLN A 32 8.19 14.72 -8.86
C GLN A 32 8.86 13.68 -7.96
N ALA A 33 8.48 13.63 -6.67
CA ALA A 33 8.97 12.61 -5.74
C ALA A 33 8.65 11.19 -6.20
N VAL A 34 7.39 10.93 -6.56
CA VAL A 34 6.94 9.62 -7.06
C VAL A 34 7.76 9.19 -8.27
N ALA A 35 7.96 10.08 -9.24
CA ALA A 35 8.77 9.78 -10.43
C ALA A 35 10.21 9.39 -10.03
N CYS A 36 10.85 10.16 -9.16
CA CYS A 36 12.21 9.85 -8.69
C CYS A 36 12.28 8.51 -7.93
N LEU A 37 11.34 8.24 -7.03
CA LEU A 37 11.32 7.01 -6.23
C LEU A 37 11.10 5.77 -7.10
N SER A 38 10.22 5.87 -8.11
CA SER A 38 9.93 4.75 -9.03
C SER A 38 11.12 4.31 -9.88
N GLU A 39 12.13 5.16 -10.05
CA GLU A 39 13.37 4.85 -10.78
C GLU A 39 14.42 4.12 -9.92
N LEU A 40 14.22 4.03 -8.60
CA LEU A 40 15.19 3.42 -7.70
C LEU A 40 14.99 1.91 -7.59
N ASP A 41 16.07 1.15 -7.67
CA ASP A 41 16.06 -0.26 -7.32
C ASP A 41 15.99 -0.45 -5.79
N GLN A 42 15.66 -1.68 -5.38
CA GLN A 42 15.71 -2.10 -3.99
C GLN A 42 17.17 -2.10 -3.46
N SER A 43 17.34 -1.79 -2.18
CA SER A 43 18.63 -1.70 -1.48
C SER A 43 19.63 -0.76 -2.17
N PRO A 44 19.30 0.54 -2.32
CA PRO A 44 20.18 1.48 -3.00
C PRO A 44 21.48 1.72 -2.21
N SER A 45 22.48 2.29 -2.87
CA SER A 45 23.78 2.56 -2.24
C SER A 45 23.66 3.51 -1.04
N ALA A 46 24.60 3.41 -0.10
CA ALA A 46 24.63 4.28 1.09
C ALA A 46 24.58 5.78 0.74
N SER A 47 25.26 6.22 -0.32
CA SER A 47 25.23 7.63 -0.76
C SER A 47 23.86 8.06 -1.30
N MET A 48 23.11 7.14 -1.91
CA MET A 48 21.72 7.40 -2.31
C MET A 48 20.83 7.50 -1.08
N LEU A 49 20.95 6.57 -0.12
CA LEU A 49 20.19 6.61 1.14
C LEU A 49 20.45 7.92 1.91
N GLU A 50 21.71 8.36 2.02
CA GLU A 50 22.05 9.66 2.63
C GLU A 50 21.36 10.83 1.90
N SER A 51 21.25 10.78 0.57
CA SER A 51 20.57 11.81 -0.22
C SER A 51 19.05 11.78 -0.05
N MET A 52 18.48 10.62 0.29
CA MET A 52 17.05 10.43 0.55
C MET A 52 16.64 10.83 1.97
N LYS A 53 17.56 10.90 2.94
CA LYS A 53 17.24 11.20 4.35
C LYS A 53 16.31 12.41 4.56
N PRO A 54 16.53 13.58 3.93
CA PRO A 54 15.61 14.71 4.10
C PRO A 54 14.19 14.37 3.64
N PHE A 55 14.06 13.60 2.56
CA PHE A 55 12.77 13.15 2.05
C PHE A 55 12.10 12.15 2.99
N LEU A 56 12.83 11.12 3.42
CA LEU A 56 12.35 10.08 4.34
C LEU A 56 11.81 10.70 5.64
N ASN A 57 12.56 11.64 6.21
CA ASN A 57 12.18 12.31 7.46
C ASN A 57 10.98 13.26 7.27
N ALA A 58 10.85 13.90 6.11
CA ALA A 58 9.77 14.86 5.87
C ALA A 58 8.44 14.16 5.58
N ILE A 59 8.42 13.13 4.72
CA ILE A 59 7.19 12.54 4.18
C ILE A 59 6.33 11.83 5.23
N VAL A 60 6.94 11.39 6.34
CA VAL A 60 6.25 10.70 7.44
C VAL A 60 5.68 11.64 8.49
N LYS A 61 5.86 12.96 8.35
CA LYS A 61 5.26 13.91 9.28
C LYS A 61 3.72 13.84 9.23
N PRO A 62 3.02 14.06 10.36
CA PRO A 62 1.56 14.02 10.43
C PRO A 62 0.86 14.93 9.41
N GLU A 63 1.48 16.07 9.07
CA GLU A 63 0.97 17.01 8.05
C GLU A 63 0.83 16.36 6.66
N PHE A 64 1.61 15.32 6.34
CA PHE A 64 1.49 14.56 5.09
C PHE A 64 0.70 13.27 5.27
N LEU A 65 1.01 12.44 6.27
CA LEU A 65 0.34 11.15 6.48
C LEU A 65 -1.16 11.31 6.80
N LYS A 66 -1.50 12.37 7.55
CA LYS A 66 -2.87 12.68 8.00
C LYS A 66 -3.47 13.86 7.23
N HIS A 67 -2.92 14.17 6.06
CA HIS A 67 -3.41 15.24 5.19
C HIS A 67 -4.88 14.99 4.79
N GLN A 68 -5.66 16.05 4.64
CA GLN A 68 -7.12 15.94 4.39
C GLN A 68 -7.47 15.82 2.89
N ASP A 69 -6.67 16.44 2.02
CA ASP A 69 -6.90 16.38 0.57
C ASP A 69 -6.58 14.98 -0.01
N ARG A 70 -7.53 14.41 -0.74
CA ARG A 70 -7.46 13.05 -1.28
C ARG A 70 -6.32 12.85 -2.28
N ASP A 71 -6.02 13.84 -3.13
CA ASP A 71 -4.96 13.72 -4.13
C ASP A 71 -3.59 13.74 -3.48
N VAL A 72 -3.42 14.60 -2.46
CA VAL A 72 -2.21 14.66 -1.64
C VAL A 72 -2.04 13.34 -0.89
N LYS A 73 -3.06 12.83 -0.19
CA LYS A 73 -2.99 11.54 0.52
C LYS A 73 -2.55 10.41 -0.41
N LEU A 74 -3.14 10.31 -1.60
CA LEU A 74 -2.82 9.25 -2.54
C LEU A 74 -1.37 9.35 -3.06
N LEU A 75 -0.87 10.57 -3.30
CA LEU A 75 0.53 10.77 -3.67
C LEU A 75 1.50 10.44 -2.54
N VAL A 76 1.19 10.85 -1.30
CA VAL A 76 1.97 10.48 -0.12
C VAL A 76 1.98 8.96 0.05
N ALA A 77 0.83 8.30 -0.09
CA ALA A 77 0.71 6.83 -0.05
C ALA A 77 1.60 6.16 -1.11
N THR A 78 1.64 6.70 -2.34
CA THR A 78 2.55 6.19 -3.38
C THR A 78 4.01 6.38 -2.99
N CYS A 79 4.39 7.55 -2.44
CA CYS A 79 5.76 7.78 -1.99
C CYS A 79 6.19 6.80 -0.90
N VAL A 80 5.38 6.62 0.15
CA VAL A 80 5.74 5.72 1.25
C VAL A 80 5.71 4.25 0.83
N CYS A 81 4.82 3.86 -0.10
CA CYS A 81 4.81 2.53 -0.72
C CYS A 81 6.09 2.26 -1.53
N GLU A 82 6.59 3.24 -2.26
CA GLU A 82 7.87 3.11 -2.96
C GLU A 82 9.05 3.06 -1.98
N ILE A 83 9.01 3.86 -0.90
CA ILE A 83 10.06 3.82 0.12
C ILE A 83 10.15 2.43 0.75
N THR A 84 9.04 1.82 1.16
CA THR A 84 9.06 0.47 1.75
C THR A 84 9.60 -0.56 0.78
N ARG A 85 9.29 -0.45 -0.52
CA ARG A 85 9.90 -1.27 -1.58
C ARG A 85 11.41 -1.06 -1.69
N ILE A 86 11.86 0.19 -1.70
CA ILE A 86 13.26 0.57 -1.95
C ILE A 86 14.14 0.13 -0.79
N THR A 87 13.68 0.28 0.46
CA THR A 87 14.52 0.01 1.63
C THR A 87 14.44 -1.43 2.11
N ALA A 88 13.46 -2.21 1.66
CA ALA A 88 13.39 -3.64 1.99
C ALA A 88 14.73 -4.36 1.67
N PRO A 89 15.15 -5.33 2.50
CA PRO A 89 14.45 -5.87 3.67
C PRO A 89 14.52 -4.99 4.93
N GLU A 90 15.33 -3.93 4.95
CA GLU A 90 15.47 -3.05 6.09
C GLU A 90 14.29 -2.06 6.22
N ALA A 91 13.62 -2.11 7.37
CA ALA A 91 12.56 -1.17 7.70
C ALA A 91 13.12 0.27 7.75
N PRO A 92 12.52 1.23 7.00
CA PRO A 92 13.03 2.60 6.94
C PRO A 92 12.67 3.43 8.17
N TYR A 93 11.73 2.95 8.98
CA TYR A 93 11.15 3.67 10.12
C TYR A 93 10.89 2.71 11.28
N ASP A 94 10.63 3.29 12.45
CA ASP A 94 10.12 2.55 13.61
C ASP A 94 8.67 2.07 13.42
N ASP A 95 8.26 1.18 14.32
CA ASP A 95 6.98 0.48 14.30
C ASP A 95 5.77 1.42 14.28
N ASP A 96 5.81 2.52 15.06
CA ASP A 96 4.70 3.47 15.15
C ASP A 96 4.50 4.22 13.83
N VAL A 97 5.60 4.62 13.19
CA VAL A 97 5.56 5.26 11.87
C VAL A 97 5.12 4.27 10.79
N LEU A 98 5.58 3.02 10.85
CA LEU A 98 5.15 1.98 9.91
C LEU A 98 3.64 1.69 10.01
N LYS A 99 3.08 1.69 11.22
CA LYS A 99 1.64 1.57 11.46
C LYS A 99 0.85 2.68 10.75
N ASP A 100 1.25 3.94 10.95
CA ASP A 100 0.63 5.09 10.27
C ASP A 100 0.78 5.00 8.73
N ILE A 101 1.91 4.48 8.23
CA ILE A 101 2.14 4.25 6.79
C ILE A 101 1.20 3.18 6.23
N PHE A 102 1.10 2.01 6.87
CA PHE A 102 0.22 0.95 6.40
C PHE A 102 -1.24 1.37 6.47
N GLN A 103 -1.64 2.11 7.51
CA GLN A 103 -2.99 2.66 7.60
C GLN A 103 -3.31 3.59 6.42
N LEU A 104 -2.36 4.44 6.02
CA LEU A 104 -2.50 5.29 4.84
C LEU A 104 -2.62 4.45 3.55
N ILE A 105 -1.77 3.43 3.38
CA ILE A 105 -1.74 2.57 2.19
C ILE A 105 -3.06 1.78 2.06
N VAL A 106 -3.47 1.06 3.11
CA VAL A 106 -4.71 0.26 3.13
C VAL A 106 -5.93 1.14 2.87
N GLY A 107 -5.97 2.34 3.47
CA GLY A 107 -7.02 3.32 3.25
C GLY A 107 -7.17 3.75 1.77
N THR A 108 -6.14 3.55 0.93
CA THR A 108 -6.25 3.81 -0.51
C THR A 108 -7.04 2.74 -1.27
N PHE A 109 -7.17 1.53 -0.76
CA PHE A 109 -7.76 0.43 -1.53
C PHE A 109 -9.28 0.50 -1.66
N SER A 110 -9.96 1.24 -0.77
CA SER A 110 -11.39 1.55 -0.90
C SER A 110 -11.75 2.21 -2.24
N GLY A 111 -10.82 2.94 -2.84
CA GLY A 111 -11.03 3.60 -4.13
C GLY A 111 -10.84 2.69 -5.36
N LEU A 112 -10.49 1.41 -5.19
CA LEU A 112 -10.38 0.45 -6.31
C LEU A 112 -11.73 0.08 -6.91
N SER A 113 -12.85 0.41 -6.27
CA SER A 113 -14.19 0.23 -6.84
C SER A 113 -14.50 1.18 -8.00
N ASP A 114 -13.78 2.30 -8.12
CA ASP A 114 -13.94 3.27 -9.21
C ASP A 114 -12.88 3.03 -10.30
N THR A 115 -13.16 2.08 -11.19
CA THR A 115 -12.29 1.69 -12.31
C THR A 115 -12.14 2.78 -13.37
N SER A 116 -13.10 3.71 -13.42
CA SER A 116 -13.11 4.83 -14.37
C SER A 116 -12.39 6.08 -13.86
N GLY A 117 -12.09 6.12 -12.57
CA GLY A 117 -11.51 7.28 -11.90
C GLY A 117 -10.06 7.56 -12.34
N SER A 118 -9.71 8.84 -12.44
CA SER A 118 -8.34 9.27 -12.80
C SER A 118 -7.25 8.82 -11.81
N SER A 119 -7.66 8.42 -10.61
CA SER A 119 -6.79 7.92 -9.55
C SER A 119 -6.65 6.39 -9.55
N PHE A 120 -7.45 5.66 -10.34
CA PHE A 120 -7.47 4.19 -10.35
C PHE A 120 -6.09 3.61 -10.63
N GLY A 121 -5.44 4.05 -11.72
CA GLY A 121 -4.11 3.55 -12.09
C GLY A 121 -3.06 3.72 -10.99
N ARG A 122 -3.12 4.81 -10.20
CA ARG A 122 -2.19 5.01 -9.09
C ARG A 122 -2.47 4.07 -7.92
N ARG A 123 -3.74 3.77 -7.62
CA ARG A 123 -4.12 2.78 -6.60
C ARG A 123 -3.69 1.37 -7.02
N VAL A 124 -3.80 1.05 -8.32
CA VAL A 124 -3.31 -0.21 -8.88
C VAL A 124 -1.79 -0.34 -8.72
N VAL A 125 -1.02 0.71 -9.00
CA VAL A 125 0.43 0.70 -8.76
C VAL A 125 0.78 0.41 -7.30
N ILE A 126 0.09 1.05 -6.34
CA ILE A 126 0.30 0.76 -4.90
C ILE A 126 -0.01 -0.71 -4.60
N LEU A 127 -1.15 -1.22 -5.08
CA LEU A 127 -1.59 -2.60 -4.88
C LEU A 127 -0.57 -3.60 -5.44
N GLU A 128 -0.16 -3.41 -6.70
CA GLU A 128 0.79 -4.28 -7.40
C GLU A 128 2.17 -4.24 -6.73
N THR A 129 2.63 -3.08 -6.25
CA THR A 129 3.87 -2.96 -5.48
C THR A 129 3.79 -3.74 -4.17
N LEU A 130 2.71 -3.59 -3.38
CA LEU A 130 2.51 -4.37 -2.15
C LEU A 130 2.51 -5.88 -2.43
N ALA A 131 1.79 -6.30 -3.46
CA ALA A 131 1.68 -7.71 -3.84
C ALA A 131 3.03 -8.27 -4.34
N LYS A 132 3.79 -7.49 -5.11
CA LYS A 132 5.08 -7.92 -5.67
C LYS A 132 6.13 -8.13 -4.59
N TYR A 133 6.27 -7.17 -3.67
CA TYR A 133 7.32 -7.16 -2.65
C TYR A 133 6.88 -7.76 -1.31
N ARG A 134 5.62 -8.21 -1.20
CA ARG A 134 5.05 -8.81 0.02
C ARG A 134 5.22 -7.90 1.26
N SER A 135 5.29 -6.59 1.06
CA SER A 135 5.55 -5.64 2.15
C SER A 135 4.42 -5.57 3.16
N CYS A 136 3.22 -6.06 2.82
CA CYS A 136 2.10 -6.20 3.75
C CYS A 136 2.37 -7.17 4.92
N VAL A 137 3.30 -8.13 4.79
CA VAL A 137 3.63 -9.09 5.85
C VAL A 137 4.14 -8.41 7.11
N VAL A 138 4.78 -7.23 6.97
CA VAL A 138 5.22 -6.40 8.10
C VAL A 138 4.06 -6.04 9.03
N MET A 139 2.81 -5.98 8.55
CA MET A 139 1.65 -5.75 9.41
C MET A 139 1.44 -6.89 10.43
N LEU A 140 1.87 -8.12 10.13
CA LEU A 140 1.82 -9.24 11.07
C LEU A 140 2.86 -9.05 12.17
N ASP A 141 4.10 -8.72 11.82
CA ASP A 141 5.18 -8.44 12.77
C ASP A 141 4.84 -7.26 13.72
N LEU A 142 4.10 -6.28 13.21
CA LEU A 142 3.65 -5.10 13.95
C LEU A 142 2.35 -5.32 14.75
N GLU A 143 1.79 -6.53 14.73
CA GLU A 143 0.51 -6.89 15.37
C GLU A 143 -0.66 -6.01 14.91
N CYS A 144 -0.69 -5.64 13.62
CA CYS A 144 -1.70 -4.77 13.00
C CYS A 144 -2.94 -5.54 12.52
N ASP A 145 -3.41 -6.43 13.39
CA ASP A 145 -4.54 -7.32 13.21
C ASP A 145 -5.82 -6.67 12.66
N ASP A 146 -6.22 -5.53 13.26
CA ASP A 146 -7.41 -4.79 12.82
C ASP A 146 -7.24 -4.21 11.41
N LEU A 147 -6.02 -3.84 11.04
CA LEU A 147 -5.71 -3.29 9.72
C LEU A 147 -5.69 -4.40 8.66
N VAL A 148 -5.23 -5.60 9.02
CA VAL A 148 -5.35 -6.80 8.17
C VAL A 148 -6.83 -7.10 7.92
N ASN A 149 -7.66 -7.10 8.96
CA ASN A 149 -9.11 -7.26 8.82
C ASN A 149 -9.75 -6.18 7.91
N GLU A 150 -9.36 -4.92 8.08
CA GLU A 150 -9.84 -3.80 7.25
C GLU A 150 -9.48 -4.02 5.78
N MET A 151 -8.26 -4.46 5.49
CA MET A 151 -7.80 -4.71 4.13
C MET A 151 -8.56 -5.86 3.47
N PHE A 152 -8.76 -6.98 4.17
CA PHE A 152 -9.57 -8.10 3.66
C PHE A 152 -11.00 -7.68 3.38
N SER A 153 -11.62 -6.97 4.35
CA SER A 153 -12.98 -6.44 4.19
C SER A 153 -13.08 -5.49 2.99
N THR A 154 -12.06 -4.64 2.81
CA THR A 154 -11.99 -3.70 1.68
C THR A 154 -11.88 -4.43 0.34
N PHE A 155 -10.98 -5.40 0.20
CA PHE A 155 -10.85 -6.15 -1.05
C PHE A 155 -12.12 -6.92 -1.40
N LEU A 156 -12.73 -7.61 -0.43
CA LEU A 156 -14.00 -8.31 -0.65
C LEU A 156 -15.15 -7.35 -1.00
N ALA A 157 -15.14 -6.13 -0.46
CA ALA A 157 -16.14 -5.11 -0.75
C ALA A 157 -15.96 -4.46 -2.14
N VAL A 158 -14.72 -4.25 -2.59
CA VAL A 158 -14.42 -3.53 -3.84
C VAL A 158 -14.21 -4.43 -5.05
N ALA A 159 -13.92 -5.73 -4.88
CA ALA A 159 -13.67 -6.65 -5.99
C ALA A 159 -14.90 -6.79 -6.90
N ARG A 160 -14.68 -6.64 -8.21
CA ARG A 160 -15.72 -6.73 -9.25
C ARG A 160 -15.24 -7.58 -10.41
N ASP A 161 -16.18 -8.18 -11.14
CA ASP A 161 -15.88 -9.05 -12.28
C ASP A 161 -15.30 -8.28 -13.48
N ASP A 162 -15.47 -6.95 -13.52
CA ASP A 162 -14.92 -6.06 -14.55
C ASP A 162 -13.55 -5.47 -14.20
N HIS A 163 -12.96 -5.85 -13.06
CA HIS A 163 -11.58 -5.49 -12.73
C HIS A 163 -10.59 -6.12 -13.71
N PRO A 164 -9.49 -5.43 -14.05
CA PRO A 164 -8.38 -6.06 -14.75
C PRO A 164 -7.86 -7.27 -13.96
N GLU A 165 -7.47 -8.33 -14.66
CA GLU A 165 -6.99 -9.57 -14.02
C GLU A 165 -5.77 -9.33 -13.11
N SER A 166 -4.90 -8.37 -13.45
CA SER A 166 -3.75 -8.01 -12.61
C SER A 166 -4.16 -7.44 -11.25
N VAL A 167 -5.30 -6.73 -11.19
CA VAL A 167 -5.83 -6.14 -9.95
C VAL A 167 -6.37 -7.24 -9.04
N LEU A 168 -7.22 -8.13 -9.57
CA LEU A 168 -7.75 -9.26 -8.79
C LEU A 168 -6.64 -10.20 -8.33
N SER A 169 -5.70 -10.54 -9.21
CA SER A 169 -4.53 -11.37 -8.86
C SER A 169 -3.66 -10.72 -7.77
N SER A 170 -3.55 -9.38 -7.77
CA SER A 170 -2.78 -8.68 -6.73
C SER A 170 -3.50 -8.65 -5.38
N MET A 171 -4.84 -8.47 -5.36
CA MET A 171 -5.64 -8.62 -4.14
C MET A 171 -5.51 -10.04 -3.58
N GLU A 172 -5.69 -11.05 -4.43
CA GLU A 172 -5.56 -12.46 -4.08
C GLU A 172 -4.19 -12.76 -3.46
N LYS A 173 -3.12 -12.35 -4.15
CA LYS A 173 -1.75 -12.57 -3.68
C LYS A 173 -1.48 -11.95 -2.31
N ILE A 174 -1.99 -10.75 -2.05
CA ILE A 174 -1.86 -10.08 -0.74
C ILE A 174 -2.64 -10.84 0.34
N MET A 175 -3.88 -11.23 0.07
CA MET A 175 -4.70 -11.96 1.04
C MET A 175 -4.09 -13.32 1.37
N VAL A 176 -3.66 -14.06 0.34
CA VAL A 176 -3.03 -15.38 0.50
C VAL A 176 -1.71 -15.26 1.26
N VAL A 177 -0.81 -14.32 0.92
CA VAL A 177 0.47 -14.21 1.62
C VAL A 177 0.29 -13.86 3.10
N LEU A 178 -0.68 -13.03 3.45
CA LEU A 178 -0.95 -12.71 4.86
C LEU A 178 -1.49 -13.92 5.63
N LEU A 179 -2.29 -14.76 4.99
CA LEU A 179 -2.73 -16.02 5.58
C LEU A 179 -1.57 -17.01 5.68
N GLU A 180 -0.70 -17.11 4.67
CA GLU A 180 0.48 -17.98 4.60
C GLU A 180 1.56 -17.64 5.64
N GLU A 181 1.77 -16.36 5.93
CA GLU A 181 2.80 -15.91 6.87
C GLU A 181 2.27 -15.76 8.31
N SER A 182 0.95 -15.76 8.53
CA SER A 182 0.35 -15.69 9.87
C SER A 182 0.54 -16.98 10.67
N GLU A 183 0.91 -16.90 11.95
CA GLU A 183 1.02 -18.10 12.81
C GLU A 183 -0.34 -18.79 12.99
N ASP A 184 -1.37 -18.02 13.35
CA ASP A 184 -2.74 -18.48 13.57
C ASP A 184 -3.75 -17.54 12.90
N VAL A 185 -4.75 -18.12 12.23
CA VAL A 185 -5.82 -17.35 11.60
C VAL A 185 -6.95 -17.09 12.59
N ARG A 186 -7.10 -15.83 12.99
CA ARG A 186 -8.10 -15.39 13.98
C ARG A 186 -9.54 -15.56 13.49
N GLU A 187 -10.46 -15.79 14.43
CA GLU A 187 -11.87 -16.06 14.13
C GLU A 187 -12.58 -14.90 13.42
N ASP A 188 -12.20 -13.66 13.73
CA ASP A 188 -12.75 -12.45 13.11
C ASP A 188 -12.35 -12.34 11.63
N LEU A 189 -11.10 -12.64 11.30
CA LEU A 189 -10.62 -12.72 9.91
C LEU A 189 -11.29 -13.86 9.15
N LEU A 190 -11.44 -15.04 9.77
CA LEU A 190 -12.21 -16.15 9.19
C LEU A 190 -13.66 -15.76 8.92
N SER A 191 -14.30 -15.06 9.86
CA SER A 191 -15.66 -14.55 9.69
C SER A 191 -15.78 -13.60 8.49
N ILE A 192 -14.80 -12.70 8.30
CA ILE A 192 -14.73 -11.81 7.12
C ILE A 192 -14.68 -12.63 5.82
N ILE A 193 -13.78 -13.61 5.72
CA ILE A 193 -13.62 -14.46 4.53
C ILE A 193 -14.90 -15.26 4.26
N LEU A 194 -15.42 -15.95 5.27
CA LEU A 194 -16.61 -16.79 5.15
C LEU A 194 -17.87 -15.98 4.84
N SER A 195 -17.93 -14.72 5.26
CA SER A 195 -19.06 -13.83 4.96
C SER A 195 -19.28 -13.63 3.46
N ALA A 196 -18.21 -13.76 2.65
CA ALA A 196 -18.27 -13.65 1.19
C ALA A 196 -18.83 -14.92 0.51
N LEU A 197 -18.77 -16.08 1.18
CA LEU A 197 -19.16 -17.39 0.64
C LEU A 197 -20.60 -17.82 1.00
N GLY A 198 -21.33 -17.00 1.74
CA GLY A 198 -22.68 -17.33 2.23
C GLY A 198 -23.70 -17.62 1.12
N ARG A 199 -24.37 -18.78 1.21
CA ARG A 199 -25.27 -19.35 0.18
C ARG A 199 -26.48 -18.48 -0.23
N ASN A 200 -26.88 -17.51 0.61
CA ASN A 200 -28.09 -16.70 0.40
C ASN A 200 -27.79 -15.22 0.06
N LYS A 201 -26.54 -14.88 -0.26
CA LYS A 201 -26.16 -13.49 -0.60
C LYS A 201 -26.02 -13.34 -2.11
N ASN A 202 -27.13 -13.13 -2.80
CA ASN A 202 -27.15 -12.91 -4.26
C ASN A 202 -26.44 -11.62 -4.70
N ASP A 203 -26.20 -10.69 -3.75
CA ASP A 203 -25.59 -9.38 -4.02
C ASP A 203 -24.06 -9.38 -3.95
N ILE A 204 -23.41 -10.54 -3.74
CA ILE A 204 -21.95 -10.64 -3.70
C ILE A 204 -21.41 -10.90 -5.11
N ASN A 205 -20.44 -10.07 -5.51
CA ASN A 205 -19.71 -10.24 -6.77
C ASN A 205 -18.97 -11.57 -6.84
N MET A 206 -18.94 -12.18 -8.03
CA MET A 206 -18.25 -13.46 -8.23
C MET A 206 -16.74 -13.33 -7.98
N ALA A 207 -16.13 -12.19 -8.33
CA ALA A 207 -14.75 -11.86 -8.01
C ALA A 207 -14.48 -11.91 -6.49
N ALA A 208 -15.34 -11.32 -5.67
CA ALA A 208 -15.19 -11.36 -4.21
C ALA A 208 -15.32 -12.80 -3.67
N ARG A 209 -16.25 -13.60 -4.22
CA ARG A 209 -16.38 -15.02 -3.87
C ARG A 209 -15.13 -15.81 -4.25
N ARG A 210 -14.54 -15.54 -5.40
CA ARG A 210 -13.30 -16.16 -5.85
C ARG A 210 -12.14 -15.83 -4.90
N LEU A 211 -11.94 -14.56 -4.57
CA LEU A 211 -10.92 -14.15 -3.59
C LEU A 211 -11.08 -14.89 -2.25
N ALA A 212 -12.31 -14.94 -1.73
CA ALA A 212 -12.60 -15.64 -0.48
C ALA A 212 -12.37 -17.16 -0.58
N TYR A 213 -12.69 -17.77 -1.72
CA TYR A 213 -12.43 -19.19 -1.96
C TYR A 213 -10.92 -19.48 -1.93
N GLU A 214 -10.10 -18.67 -2.60
CA GLU A 214 -8.64 -18.83 -2.57
C GLU A 214 -8.04 -18.59 -1.18
N CYS A 215 -8.67 -17.73 -0.37
CA CYS A 215 -8.29 -17.61 1.04
C CYS A 215 -8.57 -18.91 1.81
N CYS A 216 -9.73 -19.54 1.60
CA CYS A 216 -10.05 -20.82 2.25
C CYS A 216 -9.09 -21.94 1.83
N THR A 217 -8.68 -22.01 0.56
CA THR A 217 -7.70 -23.00 0.10
C THR A 217 -6.34 -22.80 0.78
N ALA A 218 -5.88 -21.54 0.91
CA ALA A 218 -4.66 -21.19 1.62
C ALA A 218 -4.70 -21.62 3.10
N VAL A 219 -5.78 -21.31 3.82
CA VAL A 219 -5.93 -21.72 5.24
C VAL A 219 -5.92 -23.24 5.40
N CYS A 220 -6.66 -23.98 4.58
CA CYS A 220 -6.71 -25.44 4.65
C CYS A 220 -5.37 -26.11 4.36
N SER A 221 -4.47 -25.45 3.61
CA SER A 221 -3.15 -25.99 3.31
C SER A 221 -2.17 -25.91 4.48
N LYS A 222 -2.49 -25.12 5.52
CA LYS A 222 -1.67 -24.96 6.73
C LYS A 222 -1.92 -26.02 7.80
N THR A 223 -3.15 -26.52 7.88
CA THR A 223 -3.60 -27.55 8.84
C THR A 223 -3.24 -28.95 8.37
#